data_AF-A0A7W4I0F3-F1
#
_entry.id   AF-A0A7W4I0F3-F1
#
_cell.length_a   1.000
_cell.length_b   1.000
_cell.length_c   1.000
_cell.angle_alpha   90.00
_cell.angle_beta   90.00
_cell.angle_gamma   90.00
#
_symmetry.space_group_name_H-M   'P 1'
#
loop_
_entity.id
_entity.type
_entity.pdbx_description
1 polymer ?
#
loop_
_entity_poly.entity_id
_entity_poly.type
_entity_poly.pdbx_seq_one_letter_code
_entity_poly.pdbx_strand_id
1 'polypeptide(L)' 'MAQQSMKKRQPVKMGGPMGGGMGAGEKAKDFKGTVKKLAKYLAEFRWQMLMVAIFAVGSTTFAIVSPKILGGATNQIV' A
#
# COMPACT_ATOMS: atom_id res chain seq x y z
N MET A 1 -42.99 43.74 44.80
CA MET A 1 -41.94 42.73 44.54
C MET A 1 -42.52 41.65 43.63
N ALA A 2 -42.42 41.80 42.31
CA ALA A 2 -42.76 40.76 41.35
C ALA A 2 -42.07 41.07 40.02
N GLN A 3 -41.05 40.29 39.69
CA GLN A 3 -40.42 40.22 38.37
C GLN A 3 -40.11 38.74 38.13
N GLN A 4 -41.10 37.99 37.65
CA GLN A 4 -40.84 36.69 37.04
C GLN A 4 -40.23 36.93 35.66
N SER A 5 -38.90 36.84 35.60
CA SER A 5 -38.15 36.92 34.34
C SER A 5 -38.40 35.66 33.51
N MET A 6 -39.11 35.80 32.39
CA MET A 6 -39.27 34.77 31.37
C MET A 6 -37.89 34.34 30.84
N LYS A 7 -37.46 33.13 31.18
CA LYS A 7 -36.29 32.50 30.60
C LYS A 7 -36.63 32.03 29.17
N LYS A 8 -36.43 32.91 28.19
CA LYS A 8 -36.48 32.57 26.75
C LYS A 8 -35.49 31.42 26.48
N ARG A 9 -36.01 30.26 26.13
CA ARG A 9 -35.24 29.14 25.57
C ARG A 9 -34.66 29.60 24.23
N GLN A 10 -33.35 29.76 24.15
CA GLN A 10 -32.67 30.03 22.89
C GLN A 10 -32.77 28.78 21.99
N PRO A 11 -33.04 28.95 20.68
CA PRO A 11 -33.02 27.83 19.75
C PRO A 11 -31.60 27.28 19.62
N VAL A 12 -31.46 25.97 19.78
CA VAL A 12 -30.21 25.24 19.56
C VAL A 12 -29.85 25.43 18.09
N LYS A 13 -28.79 26.21 17.81
CA LYS A 13 -28.14 26.26 16.50
C LYS A 13 -27.46 24.91 16.25
N MET A 14 -28.23 23.95 15.74
CA MET A 14 -27.70 22.76 15.07
C MET A 14 -27.12 23.24 13.74
N GLY A 15 -25.83 23.52 13.72
CA GLY A 15 -25.15 24.11 12.58
C GLY A 15 -23.64 24.17 12.79
N GLY A 16 -23.05 23.01 13.10
CA GLY A 16 -21.61 22.82 12.98
C GLY A 16 -21.24 22.62 11.51
N PRO A 17 -20.08 23.12 11.06
CA PRO A 17 -19.74 23.26 9.65
C PRO A 17 -19.85 21.94 8.88
N MET A 18 -20.70 22.02 7.87
CA MET A 18 -20.57 21.38 6.58
C MET A 18 -19.09 21.15 6.21
N GLY A 19 -18.77 19.91 5.83
CA GLY A 19 -17.68 19.61 4.90
C GLY A 19 -16.25 19.80 5.44
N GLY A 20 -15.65 18.71 5.92
CA GLY A 20 -14.22 18.73 6.21
C GLY A 20 -13.66 17.38 6.63
N GLY A 21 -13.51 16.46 5.68
CA GLY A 21 -12.53 15.38 5.83
C GLY A 21 -13.05 13.95 6.01
N MET A 22 -14.23 13.61 5.51
CA MET A 22 -14.55 12.20 5.25
C MET A 22 -13.84 11.78 3.95
N GLY A 23 -12.56 11.42 4.04
CA GLY A 23 -11.80 10.93 2.88
C GLY A 23 -10.36 11.43 2.72
N ALA A 24 -9.74 12.02 3.75
CA ALA A 24 -8.28 12.07 3.76
C ALA A 24 -7.79 10.66 4.15
N GLY A 25 -7.68 9.78 3.16
CA GLY A 25 -7.15 8.43 3.35
C GLY A 25 -5.89 8.49 4.21
N GLU A 26 -5.72 7.53 5.12
CA GLU A 26 -4.60 7.46 6.05
C GLU A 26 -3.28 7.43 5.26
N LYS A 27 -2.76 8.61 4.96
CA LYS A 27 -1.49 8.79 4.28
C LYS A 27 -0.46 8.19 5.22
N ALA A 28 0.21 7.09 4.84
CA ALA A 28 1.08 6.45 5.80
C ALA A 28 2.18 7.43 6.20
N LYS A 29 2.13 7.82 7.48
CA LYS A 29 2.98 8.86 8.07
C LYS A 29 4.46 8.57 7.86
N ASP A 30 4.81 7.27 7.90
CA ASP A 30 6.19 6.80 7.81
C ASP A 30 6.34 5.52 6.98
N PHE A 31 5.93 5.55 5.70
CA PHE A 31 6.11 4.41 4.78
C PHE A 31 7.54 3.85 4.81
N LYS A 32 8.55 4.73 4.73
CA LYS A 32 9.97 4.34 4.73
C LYS A 32 10.38 3.65 6.04
N GLY A 33 9.89 4.13 7.17
CA GLY A 33 10.16 3.54 8.48
C GLY A 33 9.54 2.15 8.62
N THR A 34 8.29 1.99 8.16
CA THR A 34 7.58 0.71 8.15
C THR A 34 8.27 -0.30 7.22
N VAL A 35 8.64 0.10 6.01
CA VAL A 35 9.39 -0.76 5.07
C VAL A 35 10.72 -1.20 5.68
N LYS A 36 11.44 -0.30 6.36
CA LYS A 36 12.70 -0.66 7.04
C LYS A 36 12.49 -1.69 8.16
N LYS A 37 11.42 -1.55 8.95
CA LYS A 37 11.05 -2.55 9.97
C LYS A 37 10.73 -3.88 9.32
N LEU A 38 9.92 -3.88 8.27
CA LEU A 38 9.54 -5.09 7.52
C LEU A 38 10.78 -5.78 6.93
N ALA A 39 11.67 -5.02 6.29
CA ALA A 39 12.92 -5.53 5.74
C ALA A 39 13.81 -6.15 6.83
N LYS A 40 13.82 -5.59 8.04
CA LYS A 40 14.54 -6.17 9.18
C LYS A 40 13.95 -7.51 9.63
N TYR A 41 12.62 -7.65 9.64
CA TYR A 41 11.96 -8.94 9.88
C TYR A 41 12.26 -9.96 8.77
N LEU A 42 12.22 -9.52 7.50
CA LEU A 42 12.54 -10.37 6.35
C LEU A 42 14.03 -10.78 6.31
N ALA A 43 14.92 -9.96 6.88
CA ALA A 43 16.36 -10.24 6.95
C ALA A 43 16.69 -11.45 7.83
N GLU A 44 15.84 -11.81 8.78
CA GLU A 44 15.98 -13.04 9.57
C GLU A 44 15.95 -14.29 8.66
N PHE A 45 15.15 -14.22 7.59
CA PHE A 45 15.00 -15.29 6.58
C PHE A 45 15.91 -15.08 5.35
N ARG A 46 17.06 -14.42 5.52
CA ARG A 46 18.01 -14.13 4.43
C ARG A 46 18.40 -15.35 3.58
N TRP A 47 18.49 -16.54 4.18
CA TRP A 47 18.83 -17.77 3.46
C TRP A 47 17.71 -18.21 2.51
N GLN A 48 16.45 -18.13 2.94
CA GLN A 48 15.29 -18.39 2.09
C GLN A 48 15.17 -17.33 1.00
N MET A 49 15.39 -16.05 1.34
CA MET A 49 15.42 -14.95 0.37
C MET A 49 16.51 -15.13 -0.69
N LEU A 50 17.70 -15.62 -0.31
CA LEU A 50 18.78 -15.89 -1.25
C LEU A 50 18.42 -17.03 -2.21
N MET A 51 17.83 -18.11 -1.71
CA MET A 51 17.34 -19.20 -2.54
C MET A 51 16.30 -18.71 -3.54
N VAL A 52 15.29 -17.97 -3.08
CA VAL A 52 14.25 -17.38 -3.94
C VAL A 52 14.85 -16.43 -4.97
N ALA A 53 15.83 -15.60 -4.59
CA ALA A 53 16.50 -14.70 -5.51
C ALA A 53 17.22 -15.45 -6.65
N ILE A 54 17.93 -16.54 -6.35
CA ILE A 54 18.58 -17.37 -7.37
C ILE A 54 17.54 -17.97 -8.32
N PHE A 55 16.46 -18.56 -7.77
CA PHE A 55 15.39 -19.13 -8.57
C PHE A 55 14.65 -18.08 -9.41
N ALA A 56 14.43 -16.88 -8.89
CA ALA A 56 13.77 -15.79 -9.60
C ALA A 56 14.61 -15.31 -10.80
N VAL A 57 15.93 -15.15 -10.60
CA VAL A 57 16.85 -14.79 -11.69
C VAL A 57 16.88 -15.90 -12.74
N GLY A 58 17.05 -17.16 -12.33
CA GLY A 58 17.06 -18.30 -13.25
C GLY A 58 15.76 -18.45 -14.05
N SER A 59 14.60 -18.30 -13.38
CA SER A 59 13.29 -18.32 -14.02
C SER A 59 13.16 -17.22 -15.07
N THR A 60 13.59 -16.00 -14.76
CA THR A 60 13.56 -14.87 -15.68
C THR A 60 14.50 -15.10 -16.87
N THR A 61 15.71 -15.60 -16.63
CA THR A 61 16.65 -15.93 -17.70
C THR A 61 16.08 -17.01 -18.63
N PHE A 62 15.50 -18.07 -18.09
CA PHE A 62 14.87 -19.12 -18.89
C PHE A 62 13.66 -18.59 -19.68
N ALA A 63 12.87 -17.68 -19.09
CA ALA A 63 11.75 -17.04 -19.79
C ALA A 63 12.22 -16.22 -21.02
N ILE A 64 13.43 -15.64 -20.98
CA ILE A 64 14.02 -14.90 -22.10
C ILE A 64 14.72 -15.84 -23.10
N VAL A 65 15.40 -16.89 -22.62
CA VAL A 65 16.17 -17.82 -23.47
C VAL A 65 15.25 -18.80 -24.21
N SER A 66 14.13 -19.22 -23.60
CA SER A 66 13.21 -20.18 -24.22
C SER A 66 12.65 -19.72 -25.57
N PRO A 67 12.15 -18.47 -25.72
CA PRO A 67 11.75 -17.95 -27.03
C PRO A 67 12.89 -17.89 -28.05
N LYS A 68 14.13 -17.64 -27.61
CA LYS A 68 15.30 -17.60 -28.51
C LYS A 68 15.68 -18.97 -29.03
N ILE A 69 15.66 -20.00 -28.17
CA ILE A 69 15.91 -21.39 -28.59
C ILE A 69 14.79 -21.86 -29.52
N LEU A 70 13.54 -21.56 -29.20
CA LEU A 70 12.40 -21.91 -30.06
C LEU A 70 12.48 -21.23 -31.43
N GLY A 71 12.83 -19.94 -31.47
CA GLY A 71 13.02 -19.21 -32.73
C GLY A 71 14.13 -19.81 -33.60
N GLY A 72 15.25 -20.23 -32.99
CA GLY A 72 16.33 -20.94 -33.69
C GLY A 72 15.93 -22.34 -34.17
N ALA A 73 15.11 -23.05 -33.40
CA ALA A 73 14.58 -24.36 -33.78
C ALA A 73 13.64 -24.25 -35.00
N THR A 74 12.75 -23.26 -35.03
CA THR A 74 11.86 -23.04 -36.18
C THR A 74 12.65 -22.68 -37.45
N ASN A 75 13.76 -21.96 -37.34
CA ASN A 75 14.61 -21.57 -38.48
C ASN A 75 15.42 -22.73 -39.08
N GLN A 76 15.58 -23.86 -38.38
CA GLN A 76 16.21 -25.08 -38.91
C GLN A 76 15.18 -26.03 -39.53
N ILE A 77 13.89 -25.82 -39.27
CA ILE A 77 12.79 -26.68 -39.73
C ILE A 77 12.20 -26.17 -41.06
N VAL A 78 12.48 -24.92 -41.45
CA VAL A 78 12.06 -24.33 -42.74
C VAL A 78 13.22 -24.18 -43.72
#